data_AF-A0A011TYY9-F1
#
_entry.id   AF-A0A011TYY9-F1
#
_cell.length_a   1.000
_cell.length_b   1.000
_cell.length_c   1.000
_cell.angle_alpha   90.00
_cell.angle_beta   90.00
_cell.angle_gamma   90.00
#
_symmetry.space_group_name_H-M   'P 1'
#
loop_
_entity.id
_entity.type
_entity.pdbx_description
1 polymer ?
#
loop_
_entity_poly.entity_id
_entity_poly.type
_entity_poly.pdbx_seq_one_letter_code
_entity_poly.pdbx_strand_id
1 'polypeptide(L)'
;MAVIAVNLIIVLLASLAGSGESIAMPYAMLSVGAGVVIFRHVVRVSGHLLTPLTLYVAVWMILIPSTAFAVPLMDEMSSEQIAVCAIFGIAFSAGGVLFGLHRYQPTSSKTFFGDVDHQKRLARAASVLLVISIGAIALNLLLEGRIALFAAEGEDRKAAAHFVGYPILSSLGSISIAVYAASRRASGRQVILSIVYIVLQLLTAQRFVAVVTLILAVVAFASVHELSRKNIRKVLLLVLAVLGVFVLVSLYRGGASDQQMYFINTGLYGGDPVILQATEILRYIGQSQRNLTTVMERGFDVTSAGNFTLSPLTALFQEVPTGLGTSIHGYTANNVIAYLYSDFGTLWPFAVLGLALIAHASYYRMLSQGSFASIFLWCVVSLGLATSFFAYVNAFTYWVLLFPLFAALLESATRPSQPVAVAALSANYY
;
A
#
# COMPACT_ATOMS: atom_id res chain seq x y z
N MET A 1 10.25 -20.38 10.11
CA MET A 1 11.55 -20.95 10.52
C MET A 1 12.61 -20.86 9.42
N ALA A 2 12.45 -21.52 8.26
CA ALA A 2 13.43 -21.46 7.17
C ALA A 2 13.72 -20.03 6.65
N VAL A 3 12.71 -19.18 6.49
CA VAL A 3 12.88 -17.77 6.03
C VAL A 3 13.68 -16.93 7.03
N ILE A 4 13.42 -17.10 8.33
CA ILE A 4 14.17 -16.40 9.39
C ILE A 4 15.62 -16.88 9.42
N ALA A 5 15.85 -18.20 9.31
CA ALA A 5 17.18 -18.79 9.28
C ALA A 5 17.98 -18.33 8.05
N VAL A 6 17.37 -18.30 6.86
CA VAL A 6 18.01 -17.81 5.63
C VAL A 6 18.34 -16.32 5.74
N ASN A 7 17.42 -15.48 6.25
CA ASN A 7 17.70 -14.06 6.47
C ASN A 7 18.79 -13.84 7.53
N LEU A 8 18.79 -14.61 8.62
CA LEU A 8 19.86 -14.55 9.63
C LEU A 8 21.20 -14.94 9.04
N ILE A 9 21.26 -16.00 8.23
CA ILE A 9 22.49 -16.45 7.56
C ILE A 9 23.00 -15.39 6.58
N ILE A 10 22.12 -14.77 5.80
CA ILE A 10 22.51 -13.71 4.86
C ILE A 10 23.04 -12.47 5.61
N VAL A 11 22.38 -12.06 6.70
CA VAL A 11 22.83 -10.95 7.55
C VAL A 11 24.16 -11.28 8.23
N LEU A 12 24.32 -12.50 8.76
CA LEU A 12 25.58 -12.97 9.35
C LEU A 12 26.71 -12.96 8.31
N LEU A 13 26.48 -13.53 7.13
CA LEU A 13 27.47 -13.57 6.06
C LEU A 13 27.85 -12.17 5.56
N ALA A 14 26.88 -11.25 5.47
CA ALA A 14 27.14 -9.86 5.11
C ALA A 14 27.93 -9.11 6.20
N SER A 15 27.62 -9.35 7.48
CA SER A 15 28.35 -8.76 8.61
C SER A 15 29.76 -9.31 8.79
N LEU A 16 29.99 -10.58 8.44
CA LEU A 16 31.28 -11.27 8.59
C LEU A 16 32.29 -10.93 7.49
N ALA A 17 31.84 -10.47 6.31
CA ALA A 17 32.72 -10.26 5.16
C ALA A 17 33.47 -8.90 5.15
N GLY A 18 33.25 -8.01 6.14
CA GLY A 18 34.18 -6.95 6.56
C GLY A 18 34.65 -5.90 5.55
N SER A 19 34.13 -5.87 4.31
CA SER A 19 34.54 -4.91 3.28
C SER A 19 33.31 -4.22 2.69
N GLY A 20 33.03 -3.01 3.18
CA GLY A 20 31.77 -2.28 3.03
C GLY A 20 31.29 -1.98 1.60
N GLU A 21 32.15 -2.11 0.58
CA GLU A 21 31.81 -1.87 -0.83
C GLU A 21 31.72 -3.17 -1.67
N SER A 22 32.40 -4.27 -1.29
CA SER A 22 32.47 -5.47 -2.14
C SER A 22 31.30 -6.45 -1.96
N ILE A 23 30.47 -6.24 -0.94
CA ILE A 23 29.42 -7.18 -0.50
C ILE A 23 28.03 -6.74 -0.94
N ALA A 24 27.81 -5.46 -1.28
CA ALA A 24 26.49 -4.92 -1.61
C ALA A 24 25.86 -5.63 -2.82
N MET A 25 26.63 -5.82 -3.89
CA MET A 25 26.18 -6.53 -5.10
C MET A 25 25.90 -8.03 -4.84
N PRO A 26 26.82 -8.81 -4.24
CA PRO A 26 26.52 -10.18 -3.82
C PRO A 26 25.30 -10.28 -2.89
N TYR A 27 25.14 -9.36 -1.94
CA TYR A 27 24.00 -9.31 -1.04
C TYR A 27 22.70 -9.04 -1.79
N ALA A 28 22.67 -8.08 -2.72
CA ALA A 28 21.50 -7.78 -3.52
C ALA A 28 21.11 -9.00 -4.36
N MET A 29 22.08 -9.64 -5.02
CA MET A 29 21.84 -10.84 -5.83
C MET A 29 21.34 -12.02 -4.99
N LEU A 30 21.95 -12.27 -3.82
CA LEU A 30 21.52 -13.32 -2.89
C LEU A 30 20.14 -13.04 -2.30
N SER A 31 19.85 -11.78 -1.95
CA SER A 31 18.55 -11.36 -1.42
C SER A 31 17.45 -11.54 -2.46
N VAL A 32 17.69 -11.14 -3.72
CA VAL A 32 16.75 -11.38 -4.83
C VAL A 32 16.58 -12.86 -5.08
N GLY A 33 17.67 -13.64 -5.16
CA GLY A 33 17.63 -15.08 -5.39
C GLY A 33 16.86 -15.83 -4.30
N ALA A 34 17.18 -15.56 -3.03
CA ALA A 34 16.46 -16.11 -1.89
C ALA A 34 14.99 -15.65 -1.88
N GLY A 35 14.74 -14.37 -2.19
CA GLY A 35 13.40 -13.81 -2.29
C GLY A 35 12.54 -14.55 -3.32
N VAL A 36 13.05 -14.77 -4.54
CA VAL A 36 12.31 -15.50 -5.58
C VAL A 36 11.99 -16.94 -5.15
N VAL A 37 12.94 -17.64 -4.53
CA VAL A 37 12.73 -19.01 -4.03
C VAL A 37 11.67 -19.04 -2.93
N ILE A 38 11.76 -18.12 -1.95
CA ILE A 38 10.79 -18.01 -0.85
C ILE A 38 9.42 -17.64 -1.39
N PHE A 39 9.32 -16.65 -2.28
CA PHE A 39 8.06 -16.25 -2.92
C PHE A 39 7.37 -17.44 -3.58
N ARG A 40 8.11 -18.20 -4.40
CA ARG A 40 7.58 -19.39 -5.08
C ARG A 40 7.13 -20.46 -4.08
N HIS A 41 7.89 -20.68 -3.02
CA HIS A 41 7.54 -21.64 -1.99
C HIS A 41 6.26 -21.24 -1.25
N VAL A 42 6.16 -19.98 -0.81
CA VAL A 42 4.99 -19.46 -0.08
C VAL A 42 3.74 -19.51 -0.95
N VAL A 43 3.82 -19.11 -2.22
CA VAL A 43 2.68 -19.22 -3.16
C VAL A 43 2.24 -20.68 -3.35
N ARG A 44 3.20 -21.61 -3.45
CA ARG A 44 2.92 -23.04 -3.61
C ARG A 44 2.25 -23.64 -2.37
N VAL A 45 2.68 -23.25 -1.17
CA VAL A 45 2.18 -23.78 0.11
C VAL A 45 0.86 -23.13 0.51
N SER A 46 0.75 -21.81 0.40
CA SER A 46 -0.45 -21.06 0.80
C SER A 46 -1.58 -21.18 -0.23
N GLY A 47 -1.28 -21.45 -1.50
CA GLY A 47 -2.27 -21.39 -2.57
C GLY A 47 -2.77 -19.97 -2.86
N HIS A 48 -2.12 -18.93 -2.32
CA HIS A 48 -2.47 -17.52 -2.51
C HIS A 48 -1.26 -16.71 -2.98
N LEU A 49 -1.46 -15.85 -3.99
CA LEU A 49 -0.41 -14.98 -4.53
C LEU A 49 -0.12 -13.78 -3.62
N LEU A 50 -1.16 -13.28 -2.96
CA LEU A 50 -1.10 -12.11 -2.09
C LEU A 50 -1.29 -12.58 -0.64
N THR A 51 -0.17 -12.81 0.03
CA THR A 51 -0.07 -13.07 1.47
C THR A 51 0.86 -12.00 2.06
N PRO A 52 0.82 -11.72 3.38
CA PRO A 52 1.75 -10.76 3.99
C PRO A 52 3.20 -11.09 3.66
N LEU A 53 3.54 -12.39 3.67
CA LEU A 53 4.88 -12.89 3.40
C LEU A 53 5.28 -12.75 1.92
N THR A 54 4.37 -13.01 0.96
CA THR A 54 4.70 -12.81 -0.47
C THR A 54 4.84 -11.34 -0.82
N LEU A 55 4.03 -10.46 -0.25
CA LEU A 55 4.16 -9.00 -0.43
C LEU A 55 5.46 -8.47 0.17
N TYR A 56 5.79 -8.92 1.38
CA TYR A 56 7.06 -8.59 2.02
C TYR A 56 8.25 -9.04 1.16
N VAL A 57 8.27 -10.30 0.74
CA VAL A 57 9.35 -10.85 -0.09
C VAL A 57 9.46 -10.11 -1.42
N ALA A 58 8.33 -9.80 -2.08
CA ALA A 58 8.32 -9.07 -3.33
C ALA A 58 8.90 -7.65 -3.18
N VAL A 59 8.53 -6.92 -2.13
CA VAL A 59 8.99 -5.53 -1.95
C VAL A 59 10.41 -5.46 -1.40
N TRP A 60 10.68 -6.17 -0.31
CA TRP A 60 11.89 -5.96 0.50
C TRP A 60 13.04 -6.89 0.14
N MET A 61 12.76 -8.06 -0.42
CA MET A 61 13.82 -8.98 -0.85
C MET A 61 14.07 -8.96 -2.35
N ILE A 62 13.08 -8.52 -3.15
CA ILE A 62 13.20 -8.46 -4.61
C ILE A 62 13.30 -7.01 -5.09
N LEU A 63 12.25 -6.19 -4.92
CA LEU A 63 12.21 -4.85 -5.51
C LEU A 63 13.29 -3.92 -4.96
N ILE A 64 13.39 -3.74 -3.64
CA ILE A 64 14.38 -2.84 -3.03
C ILE A 64 15.81 -3.25 -3.38
N PRO A 65 16.23 -4.53 -3.21
CA PRO A 65 17.57 -4.96 -3.63
C PRO A 65 17.80 -4.87 -5.14
N SER A 66 16.77 -5.11 -5.98
CA SER A 66 16.89 -4.94 -7.44
C SER A 66 17.08 -3.48 -7.86
N THR A 67 16.70 -2.52 -7.01
CA THR A 67 16.92 -1.08 -7.20
C THR A 67 18.17 -0.56 -6.49
N ALA A 68 18.96 -1.44 -5.86
CA ALA A 68 20.16 -1.05 -5.12
C ALA A 68 21.34 -0.71 -6.04
N PHE A 69 21.25 -1.01 -7.34
CA PHE A 69 22.29 -0.68 -8.32
C PHE A 69 22.34 0.82 -8.61
N ALA A 70 23.53 1.30 -9.01
CA ALA A 70 23.73 2.66 -9.46
C ALA A 70 22.82 2.95 -10.68
N VAL A 71 21.87 3.85 -10.47
CA VAL A 71 21.01 4.46 -11.49
C VAL A 71 21.39 5.94 -11.51
N PRO A 72 21.19 6.70 -12.60
CA PRO A 72 21.39 8.15 -12.59
C PRO A 72 20.95 8.84 -11.29
N LEU A 73 21.86 9.55 -10.60
CA LEU A 73 21.59 10.24 -9.32
C LEU A 73 21.25 9.32 -8.12
N MET A 74 21.58 8.03 -8.19
CA MET A 74 21.46 7.07 -7.09
C MET A 74 22.84 6.47 -6.78
N ASP A 75 23.40 6.80 -5.63
CA ASP A 75 24.62 6.14 -5.12
C ASP A 75 24.32 4.69 -4.73
N GLU A 76 25.34 3.84 -4.57
CA GLU A 76 25.12 2.50 -4.05
C GLU A 76 24.62 2.54 -2.59
N MET A 77 23.83 1.55 -2.17
CA MET A 77 23.39 1.51 -0.77
C MET A 77 24.56 1.20 0.16
N SER A 78 24.71 1.98 1.22
CA SER A 78 25.73 1.72 2.25
C SER A 78 25.40 0.45 3.06
N SER A 79 26.40 -0.10 3.75
CA SER A 79 26.21 -1.25 4.64
C SER A 79 25.17 -0.99 5.74
N GLU A 80 25.05 0.25 6.22
CA GLU A 80 24.06 0.65 7.22
C GLU A 80 22.64 0.63 6.66
N GLN A 81 22.44 1.17 5.44
CA GLN A 81 21.14 1.16 4.76
C GLN A 81 20.65 -0.28 4.52
N ILE A 82 21.58 -1.17 4.17
CA ILE A 82 21.33 -2.60 4.02
C ILE A 82 20.93 -3.25 5.36
N ALA A 83 21.66 -2.95 6.44
CA ALA A 83 21.36 -3.49 7.76
C ALA A 83 19.97 -3.06 8.26
N VAL A 84 19.56 -1.81 8.02
CA VAL A 84 18.23 -1.32 8.37
C VAL A 84 17.11 -2.07 7.64
N CYS A 85 17.27 -2.30 6.33
CA CYS A 85 16.32 -3.10 5.54
C CYS A 85 16.22 -4.53 6.09
N ALA A 86 17.35 -5.11 6.52
CA ALA A 86 17.40 -6.45 7.08
C ALA A 86 16.73 -6.56 8.47
N ILE A 87 16.94 -5.58 9.35
CA ILE A 87 16.30 -5.53 10.67
C ILE A 87 14.77 -5.46 10.52
N PHE A 88 14.27 -4.61 9.63
CA PHE A 88 12.85 -4.56 9.30
C PHE A 88 12.35 -5.93 8.86
N GLY A 89 13.12 -6.61 8.01
CA GLY A 89 12.80 -7.92 7.51
C GLY A 89 12.70 -9.02 8.55
N ILE A 90 13.65 -9.04 9.49
CA ILE A 90 13.66 -9.98 10.61
C ILE A 90 12.48 -9.70 11.55
N ALA A 91 12.28 -8.44 11.92
CA ALA A 91 11.18 -8.04 12.80
C ALA A 91 9.81 -8.38 12.20
N PHE A 92 9.62 -8.13 10.90
CA PHE A 92 8.38 -8.46 10.20
C PHE A 92 8.14 -9.97 10.11
N SER A 93 9.18 -10.74 9.78
CA SER A 93 9.11 -12.20 9.70
C SER A 93 8.84 -12.85 11.05
N ALA A 94 9.40 -12.28 12.13
CA ALA A 94 9.17 -12.76 13.50
C ALA A 94 7.70 -12.64 13.90
N GLY A 95 7.03 -11.52 13.58
CA GLY A 95 5.58 -11.36 13.84
C GLY A 95 4.74 -12.44 13.15
N GLY A 96 5.11 -12.81 11.92
CA GLY A 96 4.44 -13.89 11.18
C GLY A 96 4.64 -15.28 11.79
N VAL A 97 5.82 -15.56 12.34
CA VAL A 97 6.08 -16.83 13.03
C VAL A 97 5.36 -16.90 14.36
N LEU A 98 5.37 -15.83 15.15
CA LEU A 98 4.66 -15.77 16.44
C LEU A 98 3.15 -16.00 16.25
N PHE A 99 2.56 -15.39 15.23
CA PHE A 99 1.13 -15.58 14.94
C PHE A 99 0.84 -16.94 14.29
N GLY A 100 1.71 -17.42 13.39
CA GLY A 100 1.55 -18.70 12.69
C GLY A 100 1.70 -19.95 13.58
N LEU A 101 2.33 -19.82 14.75
CA LEU A 101 2.33 -20.87 15.78
C LEU A 101 0.94 -21.10 16.40
N HIS A 102 0.04 -20.12 16.26
CA HIS A 102 -1.37 -20.31 16.58
C HIS A 102 -2.02 -21.11 15.43
N ARG A 103 -2.23 -22.43 15.65
CA ARG A 103 -2.83 -23.33 14.66
C ARG A 103 -4.18 -22.81 14.20
N TYR A 104 -4.23 -22.20 13.02
CA TYR A 104 -5.47 -21.77 12.39
C TYR A 104 -5.88 -22.78 11.32
N GLN A 105 -7.03 -23.43 11.51
CA GLN A 105 -7.65 -24.24 10.46
C GLN A 105 -8.46 -23.32 9.56
N PRO A 106 -8.17 -23.25 8.24
CA PRO A 106 -9.02 -22.54 7.32
C PRO A 106 -10.38 -23.23 7.32
N THR A 107 -11.40 -22.52 7.81
CA THR A 107 -12.80 -22.88 7.58
C THR A 107 -13.01 -22.90 6.07
N SER A 108 -13.50 -24.02 5.54
CA SER A 108 -13.52 -24.33 4.11
C SER A 108 -14.00 -23.14 3.25
N SER A 109 -13.43 -23.03 2.04
CA SER A 109 -13.64 -22.00 1.00
C SER A 109 -15.08 -21.76 0.51
N LYS A 110 -16.10 -22.20 1.23
CA LYS A 110 -17.49 -22.04 0.85
C LYS A 110 -18.01 -20.69 1.34
N THR A 111 -18.07 -19.79 0.35
CA THR A 111 -18.84 -18.53 0.29
C THR A 111 -18.34 -17.39 1.21
N PHE A 112 -17.22 -16.78 0.82
CA PHE A 112 -16.71 -15.46 1.28
C PHE A 112 -17.76 -14.33 1.22
N PHE A 113 -18.80 -14.52 0.44
CA PHE A 113 -19.95 -13.66 0.49
C PHE A 113 -21.10 -14.52 0.95
N GLY A 114 -21.83 -14.09 1.97
CA GLY A 114 -23.09 -14.72 2.36
C GLY A 114 -24.06 -14.86 1.18
N ASP A 115 -25.30 -15.22 1.48
CA ASP A 115 -26.32 -15.49 0.47
C ASP A 115 -26.39 -14.40 -0.63
N VAL A 116 -26.77 -14.80 -1.85
CA VAL A 116 -26.80 -13.99 -3.08
C VAL A 116 -27.52 -12.66 -2.87
N ASP A 117 -28.51 -12.60 -1.98
CA ASP A 117 -29.24 -11.38 -1.67
C ASP A 117 -28.49 -10.40 -0.77
N HIS A 118 -27.60 -10.89 0.10
CA HIS A 118 -26.65 -10.03 0.81
C HIS A 118 -25.64 -9.40 -0.17
N GLN A 119 -25.14 -10.18 -1.15
CA GLN A 119 -24.26 -9.67 -2.20
C GLN A 119 -24.91 -8.56 -3.03
N LYS A 120 -26.17 -8.74 -3.42
CA LYS A 120 -26.92 -7.71 -4.17
C LYS A 120 -27.10 -6.43 -3.35
N ARG A 121 -27.41 -6.54 -2.05
CA ARG A 121 -27.54 -5.39 -1.15
C ARG A 121 -26.23 -4.64 -0.99
N LEU A 122 -25.14 -5.36 -0.78
CA LEU A 122 -23.80 -4.78 -0.70
C LEU A 122 -23.41 -4.06 -2.00
N ALA A 123 -23.65 -4.68 -3.16
CA ALA A 123 -23.36 -4.08 -4.46
C ALA A 123 -24.20 -2.81 -4.73
N ARG A 124 -25.46 -2.77 -4.27
CA ARG A 124 -26.29 -1.57 -4.35
C ARG A 124 -25.75 -0.45 -3.46
N ALA A 125 -25.45 -0.76 -2.21
CA ALA A 125 -24.90 0.23 -1.27
C ALA A 125 -23.55 0.78 -1.76
N ALA A 126 -22.68 -0.09 -2.28
CA ALA A 126 -21.44 0.32 -2.96
C ALA A 126 -21.69 1.24 -4.16
N SER A 127 -22.78 1.02 -4.92
CA SER A 127 -23.13 1.89 -6.05
C SER A 127 -23.55 3.28 -5.60
N VAL A 128 -24.24 3.40 -4.46
CA VAL A 128 -24.58 4.69 -3.86
C VAL A 128 -23.31 5.44 -3.44
N LEU A 129 -22.39 4.76 -2.74
CA LEU A 129 -21.11 5.35 -2.34
C LEU A 129 -20.29 5.84 -3.53
N LEU A 130 -20.27 5.08 -4.64
CA LEU A 130 -19.55 5.48 -5.84
C LEU A 130 -20.14 6.72 -6.50
N VAL A 131 -21.47 6.82 -6.54
CA VAL A 131 -22.16 8.01 -7.06
C VAL A 131 -21.91 9.24 -6.18
N ILE A 132 -21.97 9.09 -4.86
CA ILE A 132 -21.62 10.17 -3.92
C ILE A 132 -20.18 10.64 -4.16
N SER A 133 -19.26 9.69 -4.34
CA SER A 133 -17.85 10.00 -4.57
C SER A 133 -17.61 10.72 -5.90
N ILE A 134 -18.22 10.24 -6.98
CA ILE A 134 -18.21 10.90 -8.29
C ILE A 134 -18.80 12.32 -8.19
N GLY A 135 -19.93 12.49 -7.50
CA GLY A 135 -20.57 13.78 -7.29
C GLY A 135 -19.69 14.75 -6.50
N ALA A 136 -19.02 14.28 -5.45
CA ALA A 136 -18.07 15.07 -4.66
C ALA A 136 -16.86 15.53 -5.50
N ILE A 137 -16.31 14.65 -6.36
CA ILE A 137 -15.20 15.00 -7.25
C ILE A 137 -15.65 15.99 -8.33
N ALA A 138 -16.82 15.77 -8.92
CA ALA A 138 -17.38 16.68 -9.91
C ALA A 138 -17.66 18.08 -9.31
N LEU A 139 -18.24 18.14 -8.11
CA LEU A 139 -18.45 19.40 -7.40
C LEU A 139 -17.13 20.10 -7.10
N ASN A 140 -16.11 19.37 -6.63
CA ASN A 140 -14.79 19.96 -6.37
C ASN A 140 -14.16 20.50 -7.66
N LEU A 141 -14.27 19.79 -8.79
CA LEU A 141 -13.81 20.28 -10.10
C LEU A 141 -14.55 21.56 -10.53
N LEU A 142 -15.86 21.62 -10.30
CA LEU A 142 -16.66 22.82 -10.61
C LEU A 142 -16.25 24.02 -9.74
N LEU A 143 -15.98 23.79 -8.45
CA LEU A 143 -15.53 24.82 -7.53
C LEU A 143 -14.09 25.27 -7.81
N GLU A 144 -13.22 24.33 -8.19
CA GLU A 144 -11.83 24.62 -8.57
C GLU A 144 -11.76 25.40 -9.89
N GLY A 145 -12.74 25.20 -10.79
CA GLY A 145 -12.86 25.96 -12.05
C GLY A 145 -11.79 25.62 -13.10
N ARG A 146 -10.95 24.63 -12.83
CA ARG A 146 -9.85 24.18 -13.71
C ARG A 146 -9.63 22.67 -13.56
N ILE A 147 -8.91 22.10 -14.52
CA ILE A 147 -8.47 20.70 -14.48
C ILE A 147 -7.01 20.67 -14.03
N ALA A 148 -6.77 20.33 -12.76
CA ALA A 148 -5.44 20.32 -12.16
C ALA A 148 -4.44 19.44 -12.92
N LEU A 149 -4.88 18.36 -13.57
CA LEU A 149 -4.02 17.52 -14.42
C LEU A 149 -3.29 18.32 -15.52
N PHE A 150 -3.96 19.33 -16.10
CA PHE A 150 -3.46 20.14 -17.21
C PHE A 150 -2.85 21.47 -16.77
N ALA A 151 -2.73 21.72 -15.46
CA ALA A 151 -2.14 22.95 -14.94
C ALA A 151 -0.65 23.07 -15.29
N ALA A 152 -0.25 24.26 -15.73
CA ALA A 152 1.12 24.56 -16.15
C ALA A 152 2.09 24.66 -14.95
N GLU A 153 1.66 25.24 -13.82
CA GLU A 153 2.51 25.54 -12.67
C GLU A 153 2.46 24.47 -11.55
N GLY A 154 3.55 24.30 -10.81
CA GLY A 154 3.71 23.21 -9.82
C GLY A 154 2.77 23.27 -8.59
N GLU A 155 2.41 24.47 -8.13
CA GLU A 155 1.44 24.67 -7.05
C GLU A 155 0.02 24.34 -7.51
N ASP A 156 -0.32 24.79 -8.73
CA ASP A 156 -1.59 24.56 -9.41
C ASP A 156 -1.86 23.10 -9.78
N ARG A 157 -0.80 22.28 -9.70
CA ARG A 157 -0.83 20.85 -9.95
C ARG A 157 -1.25 20.03 -8.72
N LYS A 158 -1.46 20.64 -7.55
CA LYS A 158 -1.91 19.96 -6.31
C LYS A 158 -3.44 19.92 -6.23
N ALA A 159 -4.00 18.84 -5.71
CA ALA A 159 -5.43 18.72 -5.48
C ALA A 159 -5.85 19.64 -4.31
N ALA A 160 -6.77 20.56 -4.54
CA ALA A 160 -7.35 21.39 -3.50
C ALA A 160 -8.67 20.80 -2.98
N ALA A 161 -8.89 20.89 -1.68
CA ALA A 161 -10.17 20.52 -1.06
C ALA A 161 -11.02 21.79 -0.89
N HIS A 162 -12.02 21.98 -1.75
CA HIS A 162 -12.83 23.20 -1.77
C HIS A 162 -14.05 23.17 -0.84
N PHE A 163 -14.32 22.04 -0.19
CA PHE A 163 -15.40 21.94 0.80
C PHE A 163 -15.10 20.88 1.88
N VAL A 164 -15.74 21.06 3.04
CA VAL A 164 -15.57 20.18 4.20
C VAL A 164 -16.03 18.77 3.86
N GLY A 165 -15.20 17.79 4.21
CA GLY A 165 -15.48 16.37 3.96
C GLY A 165 -15.14 15.87 2.55
N TYR A 166 -14.66 16.74 1.65
CA TYR A 166 -14.22 16.33 0.31
C TYR A 166 -13.24 15.15 0.31
N PRO A 167 -12.14 15.14 1.11
CA PRO A 167 -11.19 14.02 1.11
C PRO A 167 -11.83 12.68 1.48
N ILE A 168 -12.82 12.70 2.37
CA ILE A 168 -13.55 11.50 2.79
C ILE A 168 -14.47 11.06 1.65
N LEU A 169 -15.32 11.96 1.16
CA LEU A 169 -16.31 11.66 0.13
C LEU A 169 -15.66 11.24 -1.21
N SER A 170 -14.58 11.90 -1.62
CA SER A 170 -13.83 11.52 -2.82
C SER A 170 -13.15 10.15 -2.69
N SER A 171 -12.89 9.67 -1.48
CA SER A 171 -12.25 8.36 -1.25
C SER A 171 -13.24 7.19 -1.18
N LEU A 172 -14.55 7.45 -1.02
CA LEU A 172 -15.58 6.41 -0.92
C LEU A 172 -15.67 5.53 -2.17
N GLY A 173 -15.38 6.07 -3.36
CA GLY A 173 -15.37 5.32 -4.61
C GLY A 173 -14.32 4.19 -4.62
N SER A 174 -13.22 4.34 -3.87
CA SER A 174 -12.22 3.28 -3.69
C SER A 174 -12.82 2.06 -2.98
N ILE A 175 -13.73 2.28 -2.01
CA ILE A 175 -14.47 1.20 -1.34
C ILE A 175 -15.32 0.47 -2.35
N SER A 176 -16.13 1.21 -3.10
CA SER A 176 -17.06 0.64 -4.08
C SER A 176 -16.37 -0.24 -5.12
N ILE A 177 -15.22 0.22 -5.63
CA ILE A 177 -14.45 -0.53 -6.62
C ILE A 177 -13.88 -1.82 -6.02
N ALA A 178 -13.35 -1.76 -4.80
CA ALA A 178 -12.88 -2.97 -4.11
C ALA A 178 -14.04 -3.94 -3.79
N VAL A 179 -15.25 -3.45 -3.50
CA VAL A 179 -16.47 -4.30 -3.41
C VAL A 179 -16.72 -5.02 -4.72
N TYR A 180 -16.70 -4.29 -5.84
CA TYR A 180 -16.97 -4.88 -7.14
C TYR A 180 -15.90 -5.87 -7.55
N ALA A 181 -14.64 -5.61 -7.23
CA ALA A 181 -13.52 -6.51 -7.51
C ALA A 181 -13.57 -7.79 -6.66
N ALA A 182 -13.96 -7.68 -5.40
CA ALA A 182 -14.22 -8.84 -4.54
C ALA A 182 -15.47 -9.61 -5.00
N SER A 183 -16.49 -8.91 -5.52
CA SER A 183 -17.71 -9.54 -6.02
C SER A 183 -17.43 -10.37 -7.27
N ARG A 184 -18.01 -11.58 -7.36
CA ARG A 184 -17.78 -12.48 -8.51
C ARG A 184 -18.30 -11.93 -9.85
N ARG A 185 -19.15 -10.89 -9.83
CA ARG A 185 -19.74 -10.28 -11.03
C ARG A 185 -20.04 -8.79 -10.79
N ALA A 186 -19.28 -7.93 -11.46
CA ALA A 186 -19.65 -6.54 -11.67
C ALA A 186 -20.52 -6.42 -12.94
N SER A 187 -21.58 -5.62 -12.87
CA SER A 187 -22.39 -5.24 -14.04
C SER A 187 -21.63 -4.25 -14.93
N GLY A 188 -21.96 -4.19 -16.22
CA GLY A 188 -21.35 -3.21 -17.14
C GLY A 188 -21.46 -1.76 -16.65
N ARG A 189 -22.60 -1.40 -16.04
CA ARG A 189 -22.80 -0.08 -15.42
C ARG A 189 -21.80 0.20 -14.29
N GLN A 190 -21.52 -0.78 -13.43
CA GLN A 190 -20.56 -0.63 -12.33
C GLN A 190 -19.13 -0.46 -12.84
N VAL A 191 -18.77 -1.19 -13.91
CA VAL A 191 -17.47 -1.02 -14.58
C VAL A 191 -17.33 0.38 -15.16
N ILE A 192 -18.35 0.87 -15.88
CA ILE A 192 -18.35 2.23 -16.44
C ILE A 192 -18.21 3.28 -15.32
N LEU A 193 -18.98 3.18 -14.24
CA LEU A 193 -18.87 4.12 -13.12
C LEU A 193 -17.49 4.07 -12.45
N SER A 194 -16.87 2.89 -12.37
CA SER A 194 -15.52 2.74 -11.83
C SER A 194 -14.49 3.45 -12.70
N ILE A 195 -14.62 3.34 -14.03
CA ILE A 195 -13.78 4.05 -14.99
C ILE A 195 -13.97 5.56 -14.85
N VAL A 196 -15.22 6.04 -14.80
CA VAL A 196 -15.54 7.47 -14.60
C VAL A 196 -14.88 7.99 -13.33
N TYR A 197 -15.00 7.27 -12.22
CA TYR A 197 -14.36 7.63 -10.96
C TYR A 197 -12.83 7.74 -11.10
N ILE A 198 -12.16 6.73 -11.67
CA ILE A 198 -10.70 6.75 -11.86
C ILE A 198 -10.28 7.94 -12.74
N VAL A 199 -11.00 8.19 -13.84
CA VAL A 199 -10.72 9.32 -14.73
C VAL A 199 -10.87 10.64 -13.97
N LEU A 200 -11.96 10.83 -13.23
CA LEU A 200 -12.17 12.05 -12.43
C LEU A 200 -11.07 12.26 -11.38
N GLN A 201 -10.61 11.19 -10.72
CA GLN A 201 -9.48 11.27 -9.78
C GLN A 201 -8.17 11.67 -10.45
N LEU A 202 -7.93 11.23 -11.69
CA LEU A 202 -6.78 11.66 -12.46
C LEU A 202 -6.90 13.15 -12.86
N LEU A 203 -8.10 13.60 -13.24
CA LEU A 203 -8.37 14.99 -13.63
C LEU A 203 -8.16 15.98 -12.47
N THR A 204 -8.52 15.61 -11.23
CA THR A 204 -8.27 16.41 -10.01
C THR A 204 -6.85 16.29 -9.47
N ALA A 205 -5.92 15.68 -10.21
CA ALA A 205 -4.57 15.39 -9.75
C ALA A 205 -4.49 14.54 -8.45
N GLN A 206 -5.58 13.87 -8.05
CA GLN A 206 -5.59 12.84 -6.99
C GLN A 206 -5.03 11.50 -7.48
N ARG A 207 -3.91 11.54 -8.21
CA ARG A 207 -3.22 10.40 -8.82
C ARG A 207 -2.94 9.27 -7.82
N PHE A 208 -2.61 9.64 -6.57
CA PHE A 208 -2.35 8.65 -5.54
C PHE A 208 -3.62 7.88 -5.15
N VAL A 209 -4.77 8.56 -5.06
CA VAL A 209 -6.05 7.90 -4.78
C VAL A 209 -6.45 6.97 -5.93
N ALA A 210 -6.21 7.36 -7.19
CA ALA A 210 -6.45 6.49 -8.34
C ALA A 210 -5.57 5.21 -8.29
N VAL A 211 -4.27 5.36 -8.03
CA VAL A 211 -3.34 4.23 -7.89
C VAL A 211 -3.71 3.33 -6.72
N VAL A 212 -3.98 3.91 -5.55
CA VAL A 212 -4.45 3.20 -4.35
C VAL A 212 -5.72 2.41 -4.67
N THR A 213 -6.68 3.01 -5.36
CA THR A 213 -7.93 2.35 -5.75
C THR A 213 -7.68 1.13 -6.62
N LEU A 214 -6.80 1.24 -7.61
CA LEU A 214 -6.47 0.14 -8.50
C LEU A 214 -5.73 -0.99 -7.76
N ILE A 215 -4.81 -0.65 -6.85
CA ILE A 215 -4.14 -1.64 -5.99
C ILE A 215 -5.16 -2.35 -5.10
N LEU A 216 -6.06 -1.61 -4.45
CA LEU A 216 -7.14 -2.20 -3.63
C LEU A 216 -8.02 -3.15 -4.47
N ALA A 217 -8.33 -2.78 -5.71
CA ALA A 217 -9.08 -3.64 -6.63
C ALA A 217 -8.32 -4.94 -6.95
N VAL A 218 -7.01 -4.86 -7.21
CA VAL A 218 -6.15 -6.04 -7.45
C VAL A 218 -6.17 -6.96 -6.23
N VAL A 219 -5.94 -6.41 -5.04
CA VAL A 219 -5.86 -7.19 -3.81
C VAL A 219 -7.21 -7.84 -3.48
N ALA A 220 -8.30 -7.08 -3.58
CA ALA A 220 -9.66 -7.57 -3.34
C ALA A 220 -10.08 -8.67 -4.33
N PHE A 221 -9.70 -8.53 -5.61
CA PHE A 221 -9.96 -9.57 -6.60
C PHE A 221 -9.17 -10.84 -6.26
N ALA A 222 -7.88 -10.72 -6.00
CA ALA A 222 -6.99 -11.85 -5.74
C ALA A 222 -7.22 -12.52 -4.38
N SER A 223 -7.82 -11.84 -3.40
CA SER A 223 -8.14 -12.42 -2.09
C SER A 223 -9.33 -13.38 -2.12
N VAL A 224 -10.26 -13.21 -3.07
CA VAL A 224 -11.50 -14.00 -3.15
C VAL A 224 -11.46 -15.07 -4.26
N HIS A 225 -10.60 -14.90 -5.26
CA HIS A 225 -10.54 -15.79 -6.42
C HIS A 225 -9.41 -16.80 -6.31
N GLU A 226 -9.71 -18.07 -6.58
CA GLU A 226 -8.71 -19.15 -6.62
C GLU A 226 -7.61 -18.90 -7.68
N LEU A 227 -6.40 -19.42 -7.42
CA LEU A 227 -5.25 -19.40 -8.33
C LEU A 227 -5.44 -20.33 -9.53
N SER A 228 -6.46 -20.08 -10.34
CA SER A 228 -6.57 -20.66 -11.68
C SER A 228 -5.67 -19.90 -12.66
N ARG A 229 -5.15 -20.57 -13.69
CA ARG A 229 -4.38 -19.92 -14.78
C ARG A 229 -5.12 -18.70 -15.36
N LYS A 230 -6.45 -18.77 -15.44
CA LYS A 230 -7.32 -17.68 -15.92
C LYS A 230 -7.32 -16.47 -14.97
N ASN A 231 -7.41 -16.69 -13.66
CA ASN A 231 -7.42 -15.61 -12.68
C ASN A 231 -6.04 -14.97 -12.52
N ILE A 232 -4.96 -15.76 -12.60
CA ILE A 232 -3.58 -15.23 -12.60
C ILE A 232 -3.37 -14.26 -13.77
N ARG A 233 -3.82 -14.62 -14.98
CA ARG A 233 -3.75 -13.73 -16.15
C ARG A 233 -4.50 -12.42 -15.91
N LYS A 234 -5.68 -12.45 -15.28
CA LYS A 234 -6.46 -11.25 -14.96
C LYS A 234 -5.74 -10.35 -13.96
N VAL A 235 -5.18 -10.94 -12.90
CA VAL A 235 -4.38 -10.19 -11.90
C VAL A 235 -3.19 -9.53 -12.59
N LEU A 236 -2.47 -10.25 -13.45
CA LEU A 236 -1.33 -9.71 -14.19
C LEU A 236 -1.73 -8.56 -15.12
N LEU A 237 -2.83 -8.70 -15.87
CA LEU A 237 -3.36 -7.62 -16.71
C LEU A 237 -3.73 -6.39 -15.87
N LEU A 238 -4.34 -6.59 -14.70
CA LEU A 238 -4.73 -5.49 -13.82
C LEU A 238 -3.50 -4.79 -13.22
N VAL A 239 -2.47 -5.54 -12.80
CA VAL A 239 -1.18 -4.99 -12.34
C VAL A 239 -0.49 -4.21 -13.46
N LEU A 240 -0.45 -4.74 -14.68
CA LEU A 240 0.10 -4.02 -15.84
C LEU A 240 -0.69 -2.74 -16.15
N ALA A 241 -2.02 -2.76 -15.98
CA ALA A 241 -2.84 -1.55 -16.12
C ALA A 241 -2.51 -0.50 -15.04
N VAL A 242 -2.33 -0.92 -13.78
CA VAL A 242 -1.89 -0.01 -12.69
C VAL A 242 -0.55 0.61 -13.02
N LEU A 243 0.44 -0.21 -13.42
CA LEU A 243 1.76 0.26 -13.82
C LEU A 243 1.69 1.20 -15.03
N GLY A 244 0.89 0.86 -16.04
CA GLY A 244 0.70 1.69 -17.23
C GLY A 244 0.13 3.07 -16.90
N VAL A 245 -0.91 3.13 -16.05
CA VAL A 245 -1.46 4.42 -15.57
C VAL A 245 -0.42 5.20 -14.78
N PHE A 246 0.31 4.54 -13.88
CA PHE A 246 1.33 5.20 -13.06
C PHE A 246 2.46 5.77 -13.93
N VAL A 247 3.00 4.97 -14.85
CA VAL A 247 4.05 5.38 -15.80
C VAL A 247 3.56 6.53 -16.68
N LEU A 248 2.35 6.42 -17.24
CA LEU A 248 1.80 7.46 -18.12
C LEU A 248 1.61 8.78 -17.38
N VAL A 249 1.11 8.75 -16.14
CA VAL A 249 0.97 9.95 -15.30
C VAL A 249 2.33 10.54 -14.93
N SER A 250 3.31 9.70 -14.58
CA SER A 250 4.67 10.14 -14.26
C SER A 250 5.37 10.76 -15.47
N LEU A 251 5.27 10.16 -16.65
CA LEU A 251 5.85 10.70 -17.89
C LEU A 251 5.16 12.00 -18.35
N TYR A 252 3.84 12.10 -18.19
CA TYR A 252 3.10 13.29 -18.61
C TYR A 252 3.36 14.52 -17.72
N ARG A 253 3.50 14.32 -16.40
CA ARG A 253 3.72 15.43 -15.43
C ARG A 253 5.17 15.65 -15.04
N GLY A 254 6.04 14.64 -15.16
CA GLY A 254 7.49 14.80 -15.06
C GLY A 254 7.96 15.49 -16.32
N GLY A 255 7.66 16.79 -16.46
CA GLY A 255 8.04 17.56 -17.64
C GLY A 255 9.56 17.52 -17.81
N ALA A 256 10.01 17.13 -19.00
CA ALA A 256 11.44 17.13 -19.33
C ALA A 256 12.09 18.49 -19.03
N SER A 257 11.35 19.60 -19.16
CA SER A 257 11.83 20.95 -18.82
C SER A 257 12.21 21.13 -17.35
N ASP A 258 11.42 20.59 -16.42
CA ASP A 258 11.62 20.80 -14.98
C ASP A 258 12.80 19.96 -14.46
N GLN A 259 12.93 18.72 -14.95
CA GLN A 259 14.07 17.85 -14.65
C GLN A 259 15.36 18.33 -15.33
N GLN A 260 15.28 18.83 -16.57
CA GLN A 260 16.41 19.39 -17.30
C GLN A 260 16.91 20.70 -16.65
N MET A 261 16.00 21.60 -16.25
CA MET A 261 16.35 22.83 -15.52
C MET A 261 17.01 22.56 -14.17
N TYR A 262 16.49 21.61 -13.40
CA TYR A 262 17.00 21.39 -12.05
C TYR A 262 18.24 20.49 -11.99
N PHE A 263 18.31 19.40 -12.76
CA PHE A 263 19.41 18.43 -12.67
C PHE A 263 20.51 18.65 -13.71
N ILE A 264 20.14 19.01 -14.94
CA ILE A 264 21.13 19.18 -16.02
C ILE A 264 21.75 20.56 -15.96
N ASN A 265 20.95 21.63 -15.82
CA ASN A 265 21.50 23.00 -15.81
C ASN A 265 22.28 23.33 -14.52
N THR A 266 22.07 22.61 -13.42
CA THR A 266 22.88 22.74 -12.20
C THR A 266 24.15 21.88 -12.23
N GLY A 267 24.34 21.07 -13.27
CA GLY A 267 25.48 20.16 -13.42
C GLY A 267 25.41 18.90 -12.56
N LEU A 268 24.31 18.66 -11.83
CA LEU A 268 24.13 17.46 -11.02
C LEU A 268 24.00 16.18 -11.87
N TYR A 269 23.51 16.29 -13.10
CA TYR A 269 23.40 15.17 -14.04
C TYR A 269 23.85 15.59 -15.45
N GLY A 270 24.85 14.91 -16.00
CA GLY A 270 25.36 15.15 -17.36
C GLY A 270 24.85 14.19 -18.44
N GLY A 271 23.93 13.28 -18.08
CA GLY A 271 23.39 12.27 -19.02
C GLY A 271 22.11 12.72 -19.72
N ASP A 272 21.50 11.79 -20.44
CA ASP A 272 20.28 12.06 -21.22
C ASP A 272 19.06 12.29 -20.30
N PRO A 273 18.37 13.45 -20.40
CA PRO A 273 17.16 13.72 -19.61
C PRO A 273 16.05 12.67 -19.81
N VAL A 274 15.98 11.99 -20.95
CA VAL A 274 15.02 10.90 -21.19
C VAL A 274 15.32 9.69 -20.30
N ILE A 275 16.61 9.36 -20.11
CA ILE A 275 17.03 8.28 -19.20
C ILE A 275 16.71 8.65 -17.75
N LEU A 276 16.93 9.91 -17.39
CA LEU A 276 16.57 10.45 -16.07
C LEU A 276 15.07 10.28 -15.81
N GLN A 277 14.24 10.72 -16.75
CA GLN A 277 12.79 10.61 -16.67
C GLN A 277 12.31 9.15 -16.60
N ALA A 278 12.85 8.27 -17.45
CA ALA A 278 12.46 6.86 -17.51
C ALA A 278 12.81 6.08 -16.23
N THR A 279 13.86 6.50 -15.52
CA THR A 279 14.33 5.85 -14.29
C THR A 279 13.75 6.45 -13.01
N GLU A 280 12.93 7.50 -13.10
CA GLU A 280 12.35 8.22 -11.95
C GLU A 280 11.66 7.30 -10.93
N ILE A 281 10.94 6.27 -11.38
CA ILE A 281 10.26 5.30 -10.50
C ILE A 281 11.27 4.48 -9.68
N LEU A 282 12.34 4.01 -10.32
CA LEU A 282 13.40 3.26 -9.64
C LEU A 282 14.13 4.16 -8.64
N ARG A 283 14.36 5.43 -9.02
CA ARG A 283 14.94 6.47 -8.16
C ARG A 283 14.07 6.77 -6.95
N TYR A 284 12.76 6.89 -7.12
CA TYR A 284 11.83 7.06 -6.00
C TYR A 284 11.88 5.90 -5.00
N ILE A 285 11.97 4.66 -5.46
CA ILE A 285 12.02 3.47 -4.58
C ILE A 285 13.32 3.45 -3.77
N GLY A 286 14.47 3.54 -4.45
CA GLY A 286 15.76 3.40 -3.76
C GLY A 286 16.18 4.66 -2.98
N GLN A 287 15.92 5.87 -3.48
CA GLN A 287 16.34 7.10 -2.79
C GLN A 287 15.57 7.32 -1.47
N SER A 288 14.30 6.90 -1.41
CA SER A 288 13.53 6.89 -0.16
C SER A 288 14.19 6.02 0.92
N GLN A 289 14.71 4.84 0.55
CA GLN A 289 15.44 3.97 1.48
C GLN A 289 16.80 4.56 1.86
N ARG A 290 17.49 5.25 0.95
CA ARG A 290 18.77 5.90 1.25
C ARG A 290 18.64 7.06 2.22
N ASN A 291 17.62 7.91 2.02
CA ASN A 291 17.36 9.06 2.89
C ASN A 291 17.03 8.66 4.34
N LEU A 292 16.75 7.37 4.59
CA LEU A 292 16.50 6.85 5.93
C LEU A 292 17.68 7.03 6.87
N THR A 293 18.92 6.86 6.41
CA THR A 293 20.10 7.08 7.27
C THR A 293 20.18 8.52 7.72
N THR A 294 19.91 9.49 6.82
CA THR A 294 19.85 10.90 7.18
C THR A 294 18.77 11.19 8.23
N VAL A 295 17.64 10.47 8.20
CA VAL A 295 16.61 10.57 9.25
C VAL A 295 17.13 10.00 10.58
N MET A 296 17.85 8.88 10.54
CA MET A 296 18.40 8.25 11.75
C MET A 296 19.55 9.06 12.37
N GLU A 297 20.41 9.66 11.55
CA GLU A 297 21.53 10.50 11.97
C GLU A 297 21.08 11.78 12.68
N ARG A 298 19.94 12.35 12.28
CA ARG A 298 19.33 13.51 12.98
C ARG A 298 18.93 13.18 14.42
N GLY A 299 18.84 11.90 14.76
CA GLY A 299 18.41 11.44 16.07
C GLY A 299 16.90 11.53 16.28
N PHE A 300 16.46 10.89 17.35
CA PHE A 300 15.06 10.89 17.76
C PHE A 300 14.72 12.15 18.56
N ASP A 301 13.63 12.82 18.19
CA ASP A 301 13.04 13.91 18.95
C ASP A 301 11.75 13.43 19.62
N VAL A 302 11.69 13.48 20.96
CA VAL A 302 10.50 13.06 21.71
C VAL A 302 9.27 13.90 21.39
N THR A 303 9.46 15.15 20.95
CA THR A 303 8.35 16.04 20.57
C THR A 303 7.71 15.64 19.23
N SER A 304 8.41 14.85 18.42
CA SER A 304 7.84 14.25 17.21
C SER A 304 7.09 12.95 17.44
N ALA A 305 7.07 12.42 18.67
CA ALA A 305 6.47 11.12 18.96
C ALA A 305 4.97 11.05 18.59
N GLY A 306 4.65 10.19 17.63
CA GLY A 306 3.29 9.95 17.14
C GLY A 306 2.82 10.96 16.09
N ASN A 307 3.58 12.01 15.80
CA ASN A 307 3.21 13.04 14.84
C ASN A 307 3.11 12.50 13.42
N PHE A 308 3.86 11.45 13.07
CA PHE A 308 3.88 10.92 11.71
C PHE A 308 3.00 9.67 11.54
N THR A 309 3.02 8.73 12.48
CA THR A 309 2.29 7.45 12.43
C THR A 309 0.80 7.65 12.76
N LEU A 310 0.49 8.54 13.70
CA LEU A 310 -0.89 8.90 14.09
C LEU A 310 -1.37 10.19 13.43
N SER A 311 -0.56 10.78 12.56
CA SER A 311 -0.87 11.98 11.77
C SER A 311 -2.31 12.08 11.25
N PRO A 312 -3.03 11.03 10.83
CA PRO A 312 -4.40 11.21 10.31
C PRO A 312 -5.44 11.33 11.40
N LEU A 313 -5.15 10.79 12.59
CA LEU A 313 -5.98 11.01 13.77
C LEU A 313 -5.71 12.40 14.32
N THR A 314 -4.44 12.81 14.37
CA THR A 314 -4.09 14.17 14.79
C THR A 314 -4.52 15.22 13.76
N ALA A 315 -4.59 14.88 12.46
CA ALA A 315 -5.13 15.73 11.39
C ALA A 315 -6.57 16.22 11.64
N LEU A 316 -7.34 15.47 12.42
CA LEU A 316 -8.70 15.87 12.80
C LEU A 316 -8.70 17.06 13.76
N PHE A 317 -7.56 17.34 14.41
CA PHE A 317 -7.44 18.31 15.50
C PHE A 317 -6.34 19.36 15.27
N GLN A 318 -5.37 19.10 14.38
CA GLN A 318 -4.25 20.01 14.10
C GLN A 318 -3.70 19.81 12.68
N GLU A 319 -2.93 20.79 12.18
CA GLU A 319 -2.20 20.63 10.92
C GLU A 319 -1.17 19.51 11.01
N VAL A 320 -1.12 18.68 9.98
CA VAL A 320 -0.20 17.54 9.91
C VAL A 320 1.15 17.99 9.41
N PRO A 321 2.27 17.61 10.06
CA PRO A 321 3.59 17.88 9.53
C PRO A 321 3.77 17.28 8.12
N THR A 322 4.18 18.12 7.17
CA THR A 322 4.41 17.73 5.77
C THR A 322 5.72 16.98 5.63
N GLY A 323 5.73 15.70 5.99
CA GLY A 323 6.89 14.81 5.85
C GLY A 323 8.08 15.19 6.75
N LEU A 324 9.18 14.43 6.63
CA LEU A 324 10.36 14.58 7.50
C LEU A 324 11.33 15.71 7.10
N GLY A 325 11.07 16.40 5.97
CA GLY A 325 11.95 17.45 5.45
C GLY A 325 13.37 17.00 5.08
N THR A 326 13.69 15.71 5.20
CA THR A 326 14.93 15.11 4.68
C THR A 326 14.74 14.85 3.20
N SER A 327 15.43 15.63 2.34
CA SER A 327 15.40 15.42 0.90
C SER A 327 16.79 15.40 0.28
N ILE A 328 17.02 14.45 -0.62
CA ILE A 328 18.17 14.41 -1.52
C ILE A 328 17.60 14.38 -2.94
N HIS A 329 18.03 15.33 -3.78
CA HIS A 329 17.57 15.43 -5.17
C HIS A 329 16.04 15.49 -5.32
N GLY A 330 15.32 16.12 -4.39
CA GLY A 330 13.85 16.23 -4.42
C GLY A 330 13.09 14.98 -3.98
N TYR A 331 13.80 13.90 -3.63
CA TYR A 331 13.22 12.70 -3.02
C TYR A 331 13.22 12.86 -1.51
N THR A 332 12.11 12.59 -0.82
CA THR A 332 12.03 12.67 0.65
C THR A 332 11.89 11.30 1.29
N ALA A 333 12.31 11.16 2.55
CA ALA A 333 12.14 9.92 3.32
C ALA A 333 10.67 9.71 3.77
N ASN A 334 9.78 9.42 2.82
CA ASN A 334 8.35 9.20 3.09
C ASN A 334 8.00 7.70 3.17
N ASN A 335 8.87 6.89 3.77
CA ASN A 335 8.62 5.45 3.94
C ASN A 335 8.23 5.11 5.38
N VAL A 336 7.64 3.91 5.54
CA VAL A 336 7.15 3.44 6.84
C VAL A 336 8.24 3.43 7.90
N ILE A 337 9.46 3.04 7.57
CA ILE A 337 10.55 2.92 8.55
C ILE A 337 10.99 4.29 9.04
N ALA A 338 11.12 5.27 8.14
CA ALA A 338 11.51 6.63 8.49
C ALA A 338 10.52 7.25 9.49
N TYR A 339 9.22 7.08 9.24
CA TYR A 339 8.19 7.62 10.13
C TYR A 339 8.14 6.88 11.47
N LEU A 340 8.25 5.53 11.47
CA LEU A 340 8.33 4.76 12.70
C LEU A 340 9.56 5.13 13.54
N TYR A 341 10.72 5.36 12.90
CA TYR A 341 11.91 5.82 13.60
C TYR A 341 11.69 7.21 14.20
N SER A 342 11.10 8.15 13.46
CA SER A 342 10.83 9.50 13.97
C SER A 342 9.82 9.53 15.11
N ASP A 343 8.89 8.58 15.17
CA ASP A 343 7.90 8.51 16.24
C ASP A 343 8.33 7.68 17.46
N PHE A 344 9.13 6.63 17.25
CA PHE A 344 9.46 5.65 18.30
C PHE A 344 10.96 5.57 18.62
N GLY A 345 11.80 6.33 17.93
CA GLY A 345 13.26 6.30 18.09
C GLY A 345 13.80 4.88 17.94
N THR A 346 14.70 4.48 18.83
CA THR A 346 15.31 3.13 18.83
C THR A 346 14.30 1.99 19.06
N LEU A 347 13.07 2.29 19.48
CA LEU A 347 11.99 1.31 19.66
C LEU A 347 11.24 1.01 18.35
N TRP A 348 11.58 1.65 17.24
CA TRP A 348 10.98 1.40 15.92
C TRP A 348 10.91 -0.08 15.51
N PRO A 349 11.86 -1.00 15.85
CA PRO A 349 11.73 -2.40 15.48
C PRO A 349 10.53 -3.09 16.17
N PHE A 350 10.16 -2.64 17.38
CA PHE A 350 8.95 -3.14 18.06
C PHE A 350 7.68 -2.63 17.40
N ALA A 351 7.68 -1.39 16.90
CA ALA A 351 6.55 -0.87 16.12
C ALA A 351 6.38 -1.65 14.81
N VAL A 352 7.48 -2.02 14.14
CA VAL A 352 7.47 -2.91 12.97
C VAL A 352 6.92 -4.30 13.32
N LEU A 353 7.32 -4.87 14.45
CA LEU A 353 6.76 -6.13 14.93
C LEU A 353 5.25 -6.02 15.15
N GLY A 354 4.78 -4.92 15.74
CA GLY A 354 3.35 -4.63 15.91
C GLY A 354 2.60 -4.58 14.57
N LEU A 355 3.12 -3.85 13.57
CA LEU A 355 2.55 -3.82 12.22
C LEU A 355 2.53 -5.22 11.58
N ALA A 356 3.57 -6.01 11.78
CA ALA A 356 3.64 -7.37 11.29
C ALA A 356 2.56 -8.25 11.93
N LEU A 357 2.34 -8.13 13.24
CA LEU A 357 1.27 -8.84 13.94
C LEU A 357 -0.11 -8.43 13.42
N ILE A 358 -0.35 -7.14 13.20
CA ILE A 358 -1.62 -6.64 12.62
C ILE A 358 -1.81 -7.22 11.20
N ALA A 359 -0.77 -7.23 10.37
CA ALA A 359 -0.84 -7.76 9.02
C ALA A 359 -1.18 -9.26 8.99
N HIS A 360 -0.52 -10.04 9.83
CA HIS A 360 -0.78 -11.48 9.91
C HIS A 360 -2.15 -11.76 10.53
N ALA A 361 -2.52 -11.06 11.61
CA ALA A 361 -3.86 -11.17 12.21
C ALA A 361 -4.97 -10.84 11.21
N SER A 362 -4.78 -9.80 10.40
CA SER A 362 -5.72 -9.42 9.33
C SER A 362 -5.85 -10.50 8.27
N TYR A 363 -4.73 -11.08 7.83
CA TYR A 363 -4.71 -12.19 6.87
C TYR A 363 -5.44 -13.42 7.40
N TYR A 364 -5.15 -13.86 8.62
CA TYR A 364 -5.81 -15.04 9.20
C TYR A 364 -7.28 -14.79 9.49
N ARG A 365 -7.65 -13.58 9.93
CA ARG A 365 -9.05 -13.17 10.09
C ARG A 365 -9.80 -13.17 8.76
N MET A 366 -9.17 -12.72 7.69
CA MET A 366 -9.73 -12.82 6.33
C MET A 366 -9.96 -14.29 5.95
N LEU A 367 -8.99 -15.17 6.19
CA LEU A 367 -9.14 -16.60 5.90
C LEU A 367 -10.26 -17.27 6.72
N SER A 368 -10.52 -16.80 7.93
CA SER A 368 -11.43 -17.46 8.86
C SER A 368 -12.86 -16.96 8.81
N GLN A 369 -13.03 -15.65 8.77
CA GLN A 369 -14.34 -15.00 8.78
C GLN A 369 -14.85 -14.76 7.38
N GLY A 370 -13.95 -14.62 6.40
CA GLY A 370 -14.29 -14.32 5.01
C GLY A 370 -15.11 -13.04 4.84
N SER A 371 -15.21 -12.18 5.85
CA SER A 371 -16.12 -11.03 5.83
C SER A 371 -15.59 -9.89 4.96
N PHE A 372 -16.49 -9.02 4.54
CA PHE A 372 -16.14 -7.86 3.73
C PHE A 372 -15.17 -6.94 4.48
N ALA A 373 -15.44 -6.67 5.77
CA ALA A 373 -14.52 -5.90 6.60
C ALA A 373 -13.12 -6.55 6.71
N SER A 374 -13.05 -7.89 6.75
CA SER A 374 -11.78 -8.62 6.85
C SER A 374 -10.99 -8.58 5.52
N ILE A 375 -11.69 -8.69 4.39
CA ILE A 375 -11.08 -8.51 3.05
C ILE A 375 -10.55 -7.09 2.90
N PHE A 376 -11.29 -6.08 3.37
CA PHE A 376 -10.87 -4.68 3.29
C PHE A 376 -9.68 -4.36 4.18
N LEU A 377 -9.71 -4.83 5.42
CA LEU A 377 -8.57 -4.72 6.32
C LEU A 377 -7.33 -5.37 5.70
N TRP A 378 -7.49 -6.54 5.07
CA TRP A 378 -6.41 -7.17 4.30
C TRP A 378 -5.93 -6.32 3.12
N CYS A 379 -6.84 -5.75 2.32
CA CYS A 379 -6.49 -4.91 1.17
C CYS A 379 -5.68 -3.68 1.60
N VAL A 380 -6.08 -3.03 2.68
CA VAL A 380 -5.38 -1.85 3.19
C VAL A 380 -4.02 -2.21 3.77
N VAL A 381 -3.92 -3.28 4.56
CA VAL A 381 -2.61 -3.71 5.08
C VAL A 381 -1.69 -4.13 3.94
N SER A 382 -2.21 -4.83 2.94
CA SER A 382 -1.47 -5.20 1.74
C SER A 382 -0.98 -3.99 0.96
N LEU A 383 -1.82 -2.96 0.82
CA LEU A 383 -1.44 -1.71 0.17
C LEU A 383 -0.26 -1.07 0.90
N GLY A 384 -0.35 -0.90 2.22
CA GLY A 384 0.75 -0.30 3.00
C GLY A 384 2.06 -1.09 2.92
N LEU A 385 1.98 -2.42 2.85
CA LEU A 385 3.16 -3.27 2.65
C LEU A 385 3.70 -3.19 1.22
N ALA A 386 2.83 -3.24 0.22
CA ALA A 386 3.18 -3.19 -1.20
C ALA A 386 3.79 -1.84 -1.60
N THR A 387 3.38 -0.76 -0.92
CA THR A 387 3.87 0.60 -1.15
C THR A 387 4.72 1.11 0.00
N SER A 388 5.34 0.25 0.80
CA SER A 388 6.05 0.66 2.03
C SER A 388 7.20 1.65 1.79
N PHE A 389 7.75 1.68 0.57
CA PHE A 389 8.75 2.66 0.10
C PHE A 389 8.15 4.03 -0.26
N PHE A 390 6.85 4.09 -0.52
CA PHE A 390 6.07 5.28 -0.88
C PHE A 390 5.10 5.72 0.22
N ALA A 391 4.91 4.88 1.25
CA ALA A 391 3.80 5.04 2.18
C ALA A 391 3.97 6.30 3.03
N TYR A 392 3.28 7.33 2.59
CA TYR A 392 2.49 8.22 3.42
C TYR A 392 1.83 7.40 4.56
N VAL A 393 2.52 7.16 5.68
CA VAL A 393 1.96 6.42 6.82
C VAL A 393 0.70 7.13 7.31
N ASN A 394 0.61 8.44 7.10
CA ASN A 394 -0.60 9.22 7.23
C ASN A 394 -1.75 8.67 6.35
N ALA A 395 -1.54 8.45 5.05
CA ALA A 395 -2.56 7.77 4.26
C ALA A 395 -2.84 6.36 4.83
N PHE A 396 -1.80 5.57 5.13
CA PHE A 396 -1.96 4.20 5.62
C PHE A 396 -2.81 4.10 6.90
N THR A 397 -2.53 4.88 7.95
CA THR A 397 -3.29 4.87 9.20
C THR A 397 -4.74 5.34 8.99
N TYR A 398 -4.95 6.33 8.11
CA TYR A 398 -6.30 6.74 7.69
C TYR A 398 -7.06 5.56 7.06
N TRP A 399 -6.44 4.88 6.09
CA TRP A 399 -7.05 3.72 5.44
C TRP A 399 -7.21 2.54 6.41
N VAL A 400 -6.28 2.28 7.33
CA VAL A 400 -6.33 1.13 8.25
C VAL A 400 -7.43 1.29 9.29
N LEU A 401 -7.73 2.52 9.72
CA LEU A 401 -8.75 2.77 10.75
C LEU A 401 -10.13 3.02 10.16
N LEU A 402 -10.25 3.94 9.20
CA LEU A 402 -11.55 4.37 8.69
C LEU A 402 -12.16 3.35 7.72
N PHE A 403 -11.36 2.70 6.88
CA PHE A 403 -11.94 1.86 5.81
C PHE A 403 -12.51 0.54 6.33
N PRO A 404 -11.85 -0.19 7.26
CA PRO A 404 -12.47 -1.34 7.91
C PRO A 404 -13.71 -0.97 8.70
N LEU A 405 -13.74 0.21 9.32
CA LEU A 405 -14.93 0.73 10.00
C LEU A 405 -16.07 0.97 9.00
N PHE A 406 -15.83 1.70 7.91
CA PHE A 406 -16.84 1.90 6.85
C PHE A 406 -17.29 0.59 6.22
N ALA A 407 -16.36 -0.34 6.01
CA ALA A 407 -16.68 -1.67 5.50
C ALA A 407 -17.54 -2.47 6.47
N ALA A 408 -17.24 -2.42 7.77
CA ALA A 408 -18.03 -3.06 8.81
C ALA A 408 -19.43 -2.43 8.93
N LEU A 409 -19.54 -1.10 8.81
CA LEU A 409 -20.81 -0.37 8.79
C LEU A 409 -21.63 -0.70 7.55
N LEU A 410 -21.00 -0.81 6.38
CA LEU A 410 -21.65 -1.20 5.14
C LEU A 410 -22.15 -2.65 5.22
N GLU A 411 -21.33 -3.54 5.77
CA GLU A 411 -21.67 -4.94 5.98
C GLU A 411 -22.81 -5.08 7.00
N SER A 412 -22.78 -4.36 8.12
CA SER A 412 -23.83 -4.40 9.14
C SER A 412 -25.15 -3.84 8.61
N ALA A 413 -25.12 -2.74 7.86
CA ALA A 413 -26.30 -2.13 7.24
C ALA A 413 -26.95 -2.99 6.14
N THR A 414 -26.21 -3.96 5.59
CA THR A 414 -26.67 -4.82 4.48
C THR A 414 -26.98 -6.26 4.89
N ARG A 415 -26.70 -6.64 6.15
CA ARG A 415 -27.15 -7.91 6.71
C ARG A 415 -28.68 -7.91 6.81
N PRO A 416 -29.36 -9.04 6.51
CA PRO A 416 -30.77 -9.15 6.83
C PRO A 416 -30.95 -8.88 8.32
N SER A 417 -31.92 -8.03 8.68
CA SER A 417 -32.48 -8.05 10.02
C SER A 417 -32.81 -9.50 10.33
N GLN A 418 -32.24 -10.06 11.40
CA GLN A 418 -32.74 -11.32 11.90
C GLN A 418 -34.25 -11.15 12.07
N PRO A 419 -35.10 -12.05 11.55
CA PRO A 419 -36.46 -12.09 12.06
C PRO A 419 -36.32 -12.23 13.58
N VAL A 420 -37.04 -11.39 14.31
CA VAL A 420 -37.23 -11.52 15.76
C VAL A 420 -37.90 -12.88 15.99
N ALA A 421 -37.10 -13.94 16.02
CA ALA A 421 -37.53 -15.32 16.13
C ALA A 421 -36.59 -16.06 17.08
N VAL A 422 -36.26 -15.44 18.21
CA VAL A 422 -35.64 -16.10 19.36
C VAL A 422 -36.32 -15.69 20.69
N ALA A 423 -37.38 -14.88 20.66
CA ALA A 423 -38.23 -14.64 21.84
C ALA A 423 -39.43 -15.61 21.95
N ALA A 424 -39.65 -16.49 20.95
CA ALA A 424 -40.81 -17.39 20.90
C ALA A 424 -40.48 -18.88 21.12
N LEU A 425 -39.21 -19.24 21.40
CA LEU A 425 -38.81 -20.63 21.68
C LEU A 425 -38.43 -20.88 23.15
N SER A 426 -38.53 -19.87 24.03
CA SER A 426 -38.39 -20.03 25.49
C SER A 426 -39.74 -20.14 26.22
N ALA A 427 -40.86 -20.29 25.51
CA ALA A 427 -42.20 -20.37 26.10
C ALA A 427 -42.87 -21.75 26.00
N ASN A 428 -42.21 -22.76 25.41
CA ASN A 428 -42.74 -24.13 25.28
C ASN A 428 -41.84 -25.20 25.91
N TYR A 429 -41.29 -24.89 27.09
CA TYR A 429 -40.85 -25.91 28.05
C TYR A 429 -41.43 -25.54 29.42
N TYR A 430 -42.73 -25.81 29.55
CA TYR A 430 -43.34 -26.28 30.80
C TYR A 430 -43.49 -27.79 30.69
#